data_AF-A0A508WQ56-F1
#
_entry.id   AF-A0A508WQ56-F1
#
_cell.length_a   1.000
_cell.length_b   1.000
_cell.length_c   1.000
_cell.angle_alpha   90.00
_cell.angle_beta   90.00
_cell.angle_gamma   90.00
#
_symmetry.space_group_name_H-M   'P 1'
#
loop_
_entity.id
_entity.type
_entity.pdbx_description
1 polymer ?
#
loop_
_entity_poly.entity_id
_entity_poly.type
_entity_poly.pdbx_seq_one_letter_code
_entity_poly.pdbx_strand_id
1 'polypeptide(L)' 'MEVTAAIRLSAAVLYLPLIAMEAVNTAIEEIIDHISPEMSDTGKHAKDLGSLAVFCLVSANSILLHYALSLHLTV' A
#
# COMPACT_ATOMS: atom_id res chain seq x y z
N MET A 1 22.95 16.20 -1.37
CA MET A 1 21.75 16.89 -0.82
C MET A 1 20.54 16.72 -1.72
N GLU A 2 20.65 16.96 -3.03
CA GLU A 2 19.55 16.77 -4.01
C GLU A 2 18.94 15.36 -3.99
N VAL A 3 19.76 14.32 -4.05
CA VAL A 3 19.28 12.91 -4.02
C VAL A 3 18.48 12.60 -2.76
N THR A 4 18.93 13.08 -1.60
CA THR A 4 18.24 12.88 -0.32
C THR A 4 16.90 13.61 -0.27
N ALA A 5 16.81 14.82 -0.86
CA ALA A 5 15.55 15.55 -0.97
C ALA A 5 14.56 14.83 -1.89
N ALA A 6 15.03 14.32 -3.03
CA ALA A 6 14.22 13.53 -3.95
C ALA A 6 13.65 12.26 -3.30
N ILE A 7 14.47 11.50 -2.55
CA ILE A 7 14.02 10.30 -1.82
C ILE A 7 12.93 10.63 -0.81
N ARG A 8 13.11 11.71 -0.02
CA ARG A 8 12.10 12.16 0.96
C ARG A 8 10.79 12.57 0.31
N LEU A 9 10.87 13.30 -0.80
CA LEU A 9 9.68 13.70 -1.56
C LEU A 9 8.96 12.46 -2.13
N SER A 10 9.70 11.54 -2.75
CA SER A 10 9.14 10.28 -3.26
C SER A 10 8.46 9.46 -2.16
N ALA A 11 9.05 9.38 -0.96
CA ALA A 11 8.44 8.69 0.17
C ALA A 11 7.13 9.35 0.61
N ALA A 12 7.10 10.68 0.72
CA ALA A 12 5.87 11.42 1.03
C ALA A 12 4.79 11.20 -0.04
N VAL A 13 5.17 11.24 -1.32
CA VAL A 13 4.26 11.03 -2.45
C VAL A 13 3.75 9.59 -2.51
N LEU A 14 4.57 8.57 -2.19
CA LEU A 14 4.15 7.16 -2.15
C LEU A 14 3.34 6.79 -0.91
N TYR A 15 3.49 7.54 0.18
CA TYR A 15 2.71 7.33 1.40
C TYR A 15 1.24 7.73 1.22
N LEU A 16 0.96 8.81 0.48
CA LEU A 16 -0.41 9.25 0.21
C LEU A 16 -1.29 8.19 -0.48
N PRO A 17 -0.89 7.56 -1.61
CA PRO A 17 -1.67 6.51 -2.24
C PRO A 17 -1.73 5.23 -1.39
N LEU A 18 -0.72 4.94 -0.56
CA LEU A 18 -0.79 3.81 0.39
C LEU A 18 -1.99 3.99 1.34
N ILE A 19 -2.10 5.15 1.99
CA ILE A 19 -3.22 5.43 2.89
C ILE A 19 -4.55 5.50 2.12
N ALA A 20 -4.56 6.08 0.92
CA ALA A 20 -5.75 6.11 0.09
C ALA A 20 -6.25 4.70 -0.28
N MET A 21 -5.34 3.80 -0.66
CA MET A 21 -5.70 2.42 -1.00
C MET A 21 -6.07 1.58 0.21
N GLU A 22 -5.49 1.83 1.38
CA GLU A 22 -5.94 1.21 2.64
C GLU A 22 -7.40 1.60 2.93
N ALA A 23 -7.72 2.89 2.83
CA ALA A 23 -9.08 3.37 3.03
C ALA A 23 -10.07 2.77 2.01
N VAL A 24 -9.65 2.62 0.75
CA VAL A 24 -10.44 1.93 -0.29
C VAL A 24 -10.61 0.44 0.03
N ASN A 25 -9.56 -0.25 0.50
CA ASN A 25 -9.64 -1.65 0.91
C ASN A 25 -10.64 -1.84 2.07
N THR A 26 -10.54 -1.01 3.13
CA THR A 26 -11.50 -1.04 4.23
C THR A 26 -12.93 -0.75 3.77
N ALA A 27 -13.12 0.21 2.86
CA ALA A 27 -14.44 0.48 2.30
C ALA A 27 -15.02 -0.72 1.52
N ILE A 28 -14.17 -1.44 0.76
CA ILE A 28 -14.57 -2.68 0.08
C ILE A 28 -14.93 -3.76 1.09
N GLU A 29 -14.12 -3.96 2.13
CA GLU A 29 -14.40 -4.93 3.20
C GLU A 29 -15.77 -4.68 3.85
N GLU A 30 -16.05 -3.44 4.26
CA GLU A 30 -17.33 -3.03 4.85
C GLU A 30 -18.52 -3.26 3.89
N ILE A 31 -18.36 -2.95 2.60
CA ILE A 31 -19.40 -3.20 1.59
C ILE A 31 -19.64 -4.71 1.41
N ILE A 32 -18.58 -5.52 1.35
CA ILE A 32 -18.69 -6.97 1.20
C ILE A 32 -19.34 -7.60 2.43
N ASP A 33 -18.96 -7.17 3.63
CA ASP A 33 -19.54 -7.66 4.89
C ASP A 33 -21.02 -7.29 5.03
N HIS A 34 -21.44 -6.16 4.45
CA HIS A 34 -22.85 -5.78 4.40
C HIS A 34 -23.66 -6.59 3.38
N ILE A 35 -23.12 -6.84 2.18
CA ILE A 35 -23.85 -7.50 1.07
C ILE A 35 -23.84 -9.02 1.19
N SER A 36 -22.76 -9.60 1.71
CA SER A 36 -22.56 -11.05 1.83
C SER A 36 -22.19 -11.41 3.28
N PRO A 37 -23.15 -11.32 4.22
CA PRO A 37 -22.90 -11.68 5.63
C PRO A 37 -22.56 -13.17 5.79
N GLU A 38 -23.03 -14.03 4.88
CA GLU A 38 -22.45 -15.36 4.67
C GLU A 38 -21.12 -15.24 3.92
N MET A 39 -20.06 -15.92 4.39
CA MET A 39 -18.75 -15.91 3.73
C MET A 39 -18.82 -16.59 2.35
N SER A 40 -19.03 -15.80 1.30
CA SER A 40 -19.06 -16.27 -0.09
C SER A 40 -17.66 -16.27 -0.72
N ASP A 41 -17.43 -17.19 -1.67
CA ASP A 41 -16.15 -17.24 -2.41
C ASP A 41 -15.88 -15.94 -3.16
N THR A 42 -16.91 -15.33 -3.76
CA THR A 42 -16.80 -14.04 -4.43
C THR A 42 -16.43 -12.91 -3.47
N GLY A 43 -17.04 -12.86 -2.28
CA GLY A 43 -16.72 -11.87 -1.26
C GLY A 43 -15.28 -12.00 -0.76
N LYS A 44 -14.82 -13.25 -0.58
CA LYS A 44 -13.43 -13.54 -0.23
C LYS A 44 -12.46 -13.03 -1.31
N HIS A 45 -12.71 -13.35 -2.59
CA HIS A 45 -11.86 -12.88 -3.68
C HIS A 45 -11.81 -11.36 -3.80
N ALA A 46 -12.92 -10.66 -3.55
CA ALA A 46 -12.94 -9.20 -3.55
C ALA A 46 -12.01 -8.61 -2.46
N LYS A 47 -12.03 -9.18 -1.26
CA LYS A 47 -11.16 -8.78 -0.14
C LYS A 47 -9.68 -9.13 -0.39
N ASP A 48 -9.42 -10.30 -0.96
CA ASP A 48 -8.06 -10.72 -1.32
C ASP A 48 -7.42 -9.77 -2.35
N LEU A 49 -8.19 -9.31 -3.34
CA LEU A 49 -7.71 -8.35 -4.33
C LEU A 49 -7.51 -6.95 -3.74
N GLY A 50 -8.37 -6.50 -2.82
CA GLY A 50 -8.22 -5.23 -2.11
C GLY A 50 -6.93 -5.20 -1.29
N SER A 51 -6.71 -6.22 -0.47
CA SER A 51 -5.49 -6.37 0.35
C SER A 51 -4.22 -6.56 -0.49
N LEU A 52 -4.31 -7.23 -1.65
CA LEU A 52 -3.20 -7.29 -2.61
C LEU A 52 -2.79 -5.90 -3.13
N ALA A 53 -3.76 -5.02 -3.40
CA ALA A 53 -3.46 -3.67 -3.87
C ALA A 53 -2.72 -2.84 -2.80
N VAL A 54 -3.15 -2.95 -1.54
CA VAL A 54 -2.42 -2.38 -0.39
C VAL A 54 -1.01 -2.96 -0.29
N PHE A 55 -0.88 -4.29 -0.38
CA PHE A 55 0.40 -4.98 -0.29
C PHE A 55 1.39 -4.51 -1.38
N CYS A 56 0.93 -4.28 -2.60
CA CYS A 56 1.75 -3.70 -3.68
C CYS A 56 2.30 -2.32 -3.32
N LEU A 57 1.50 -1.45 -2.68
CA LEU A 57 1.95 -0.13 -2.25
C LEU A 57 2.90 -0.18 -1.05
N VAL A 58 2.64 -1.08 -0.10
CA VAL A 58 3.60 -1.35 1.00
C VAL A 58 4.93 -1.83 0.43
N SER A 59 4.89 -2.71 -0.57
CA SER A 59 6.08 -3.21 -1.26
C SER A 59 6.83 -2.10 -1.98
N ALA A 60 6.13 -1.20 -2.69
CA ALA A 60 6.73 -0.04 -3.35
C ALA A 60 7.45 0.90 -2.35
N ASN A 61 6.80 1.20 -1.22
CA ASN A 61 7.41 1.98 -0.14
C ASN A 61 8.63 1.26 0.46
N SER A 62 8.56 -0.06 0.63
CA SER A 62 9.66 -0.88 1.15
C SER A 62 10.87 -0.89 0.21
N ILE A 63 10.65 -0.96 -1.11
CA ILE A 63 11.71 -0.88 -2.12
C ILE A 63 12.40 0.48 -2.06
N LEU A 64 11.63 1.58 -1.96
CA LEU A 64 12.21 2.92 -1.85
C LEU A 64 13.03 3.07 -0.55
N LEU A 65 12.52 2.54 0.57
CA LEU A 65 13.25 2.53 1.84
C LEU A 65 14.56 1.74 1.74
N HIS A 66 14.51 0.56 1.13
CA HIS A 66 15.70 -0.28 0.95
C HIS A 66 16.76 0.41 0.07
N TYR A 67 16.33 1.06 -1.01
CA TYR A 67 17.20 1.87 -1.86
C TYR A 67 17.81 3.06 -1.10
N ALA A 68 17.02 3.76 -0.29
CA ALA A 68 17.52 4.85 0.54
C ALA A 68 18.56 4.39 1.56
N LEU A 69 18.33 3.22 2.18
CA LEU A 69 19.25 2.64 3.15
C LEU A 69 20.55 2.17 2.49
N SER A 70 20.48 1.52 1.32
CA SER A 70 21.68 1.06 0.63
C SER A 70 22.60 2.22 0.25
N LEU A 71 22.02 3.32 -0.26
CA LEU A 71 22.77 4.56 -0.51
C LEU A 71 23.41 5.12 0.76
N HIS A 72 22.69 5.14 1.88
CA HIS A 72 23.21 5.66 3.15
C HIS A 72 24.36 4.82 3.71
N LEU A 73 24.34 3.50 3.51
CA LEU A 73 25.40 2.60 3.96
C LEU A 73 26.65 2.61 3.07
N THR A 74 26.51 3.05 1.81
CA THR A 74 27.62 3.11 0.84
C THR A 74 28.39 4.44 0.84
N VAL A 75 27.89 5.46 1.53
CA VAL A 75 28.48 6.81 1.64
C VAL A 75 29.11 6.99 3.01
#